data_AF-A0A8S9QF10-F1
#
_entry.id   AF-A0A8S9QF10-F1
#
_cell.length_a   1.000
_cell.length_b   1.000
_cell.length_c   1.000
_cell.angle_alpha   90.00
_cell.angle_beta   90.00
_cell.angle_gamma   90.00
#
_symmetry.space_group_name_H-M   'P 1'
#
loop_
_entity.id
_entity.type
_entity.pdbx_description
1 polymer ?
#
loop_
_entity_poly.entity_id
_entity_poly.type
_entity_poly.pdbx_seq_one_letter_code
_entity_poly.pdbx_strand_id
1 'polypeptide(L)' 'MWSIKQEDFARKERLSKMKLLDSLIGKQEPLAEYEEALKKKLVTDLYKKSDRVEHC' A
#
# COMPACT_ATOMS: atom_id res chain seq x y z
N MET A 1 -8.27 -23.77 -8.39
CA MET A 1 -8.01 -22.58 -9.24
C MET A 1 -8.51 -21.26 -8.65
N TRP A 2 -9.56 -21.23 -7.80
CA TRP A 2 -10.07 -19.99 -7.17
C TRP A 2 -9.05 -19.30 -6.24
N SER A 3 -8.29 -20.09 -5.47
CA SER A 3 -7.30 -19.56 -4.53
C SER A 3 -6.16 -18.80 -5.22
N ILE A 4 -5.72 -19.26 -6.40
CA ILE A 4 -4.71 -18.57 -7.22
C ILE A 4 -5.24 -17.21 -7.68
N LYS A 5 -6.52 -17.14 -8.08
CA LYS A 5 -7.16 -15.89 -8.48
C LYS A 5 -7.27 -14.91 -7.31
N GLN A 6 -7.57 -15.39 -6.11
CA GLN A 6 -7.63 -14.56 -4.90
C GLN A 6 -6.25 -14.00 -4.51
N GLU A 7 -5.20 -14.82 -4.60
CA GLU A 7 -3.84 -14.36 -4.33
C GLU A 7 -3.42 -13.28 -5.34
N ASP A 8 -3.76 -13.46 -6.62
CA ASP A 8 -3.47 -12.49 -7.68
C ASP A 8 -4.20 -11.16 -7.43
N PHE A 9 -5.45 -11.20 -6.95
CA PHE A 9 -6.19 -10.01 -6.52
C PHE A 9 -5.55 -9.33 -5.32
N ALA A 10 -5.15 -10.08 -4.30
CA ALA A 10 -4.47 -9.53 -3.12
C ALA A 10 -3.11 -8.90 -3.50
N ARG A 11 -2.38 -9.50 -4.43
CA ARG A 11 -1.12 -8.97 -4.96
C ARG A 11 -1.34 -7.70 -5.78
N LYS A 12 -2.37 -7.67 -6.63
CA LYS A 12 -2.77 -6.49 -7.40
C LYS A 12 -3.21 -5.33 -6.50
N GLU A 13 -4.00 -5.60 -5.46
CA GLU A 13 -4.38 -4.63 -4.44
C GLU A 13 -3.14 -4.00 -3.77
N ARG A 14 -2.15 -4.82 -3.40
CA ARG A 14 -0.87 -4.34 -2.85
C ARG A 14 -0.10 -3.49 -3.87
N LEU A 15 0.00 -3.95 -5.12
CA LEU A 15 0.67 -3.24 -6.21
C LEU A 15 0.02 -1.88 -6.50
N SER A 16 -1.31 -1.80 -6.55
CA SER A 16 -2.04 -0.55 -6.77
C SER A 16 -1.77 0.47 -5.67
N LYS A 17 -1.79 0.04 -4.40
CA LYS A 17 -1.45 0.89 -3.25
C LYS A 17 0.00 1.36 -3.28
N MET A 18 0.92 0.47 -3.68
CA MET A 18 2.34 0.78 -3.77
C MET A 18 2.65 1.76 -4.91
N LYS A 19 2.00 1.61 -6.07
CA LYS A 19 2.08 2.58 -7.18
C LYS A 19 1.52 3.95 -6.80
N LEU A 20 0.43 4.00 -6.03
CA LEU A 20 -0.12 5.26 -5.55
C LEU A 20 0.86 5.97 -4.60
N LEU A 21 1.49 5.20 -3.70
CA LEU A 21 2.55 5.72 -2.84
C LEU A 21 3.74 6.23 -3.63
N ASP A 22 4.22 5.47 -4.62
CA ASP A 22 5.34 5.85 -5.48
C ASP A 22 5.04 7.16 -6.23
N SER A 23 3.82 7.31 -6.76
CA SER A 23 3.37 8.55 -7.39
C SER A 23 3.30 9.72 -6.40
N LEU A 24 2.86 9.50 -5.16
CA LEU A 24 2.87 10.52 -4.10
C LEU A 24 4.30 10.85 -3.64
N ILE A 25 5.22 9.89 -3.62
CA ILE A 25 6.64 10.10 -3.27
C ILE A 25 7.37 10.85 -4.40
N GLY A 26 7.05 10.54 -5.65
CA GLY A 26 7.68 11.12 -6.84
C GLY A 26 7.25 12.55 -7.14
N LYS A 27 6.15 13.04 -6.53
CA LYS A 27 5.83 14.47 -6.54
C LYS A 27 6.86 15.19 -5.67
N GLN A 28 7.78 15.89 -6.33
CA GLN A 28 8.86 16.68 -5.71
C GLN A 28 8.35 17.99 -5.07
N GLU A 29 7.09 18.37 -5.30
CA GLU A 29 6.44 19.48 -4.61
C GLU A 29 6.18 19.16 -3.14
N PRO A 30 6.08 20.18 -2.26
CA PRO A 30 5.64 19.97 -0.89
C PRO A 30 4.22 19.42 -0.94
N LEU A 31 4.12 18.09 -0.75
CA LEU A 31 2.86 17.39 -0.58
C LEU A 31 2.06 18.15 0.47
N ALA A 32 0.83 18.52 0.12
CA ALA A 32 -0.05 19.16 1.07
C ALA A 32 -0.19 18.28 2.33
N GLU A 33 -0.46 18.87 3.49
CA GLU A 33 -0.58 18.13 4.77
C GLU A 33 -1.53 16.92 4.66
N TYR A 34 -2.57 17.03 3.82
CA TYR A 34 -3.49 15.93 3.54
C TYR A 34 -2.84 14.79 2.74
N GLU A 35 -1.98 15.09 1.75
CA GLU A 35 -1.25 14.09 0.96
C GLU A 35 -0.19 13.39 1.81
N GLU A 36 0.51 14.12 2.69
CA GLU A 36 1.43 13.52 3.67
C GLU A 36 0.70 12.57 4.64
N ALA A 37 -0.45 12.99 5.17
CA ALA A 37 -1.26 12.16 6.05
C ALA A 37 -1.78 10.91 5.33
N LEU A 38 -2.20 11.04 4.07
CA LEU A 38 -2.61 9.93 3.23
C LEU A 38 -1.45 8.97 2.95
N LYS A 39 -0.27 9.48 2.64
CA LYS A 39 0.95 8.70 2.42
C LYS A 39 1.33 7.91 3.68
N LYS A 40 1.35 8.54 4.85
CA LYS A 40 1.59 7.87 6.14
C LYS A 40 0.55 6.79 6.43
N LYS A 41 -0.73 7.06 6.19
CA LYS A 41 -1.81 6.07 6.34
C LYS A 41 -1.66 4.88 5.39
N LEU A 42 -1.34 5.12 4.11
CA LEU A 42 -1.14 4.05 3.14
C LEU A 42 0.06 3.16 3.49
N VAL A 43 1.19 3.76 3.86
CA VAL A 43 2.36 3.01 4.33
C VAL A 43 1.98 2.15 5.53
N THR A 44 1.31 2.73 6.53
CA THR A 44 0.87 2.00 7.73
C THR A 44 -0.07 0.83 7.40
N ASP A 45 -1.02 1.02 6.47
CA ASP A 45 -1.94 -0.05 6.04
C ASP A 45 -1.20 -1.20 5.34
N LEU A 46 -0.19 -0.87 4.52
CA LEU A 46 0.65 -1.88 3.86
C LEU A 46 1.50 -2.66 4.87
N TYR A 47 2.12 -1.99 5.84
CA TYR A 47 2.89 -2.64 6.90
C TYR A 47 1.98 -3.54 7.77
N LYS A 48 0.80 -3.06 8.20
CA LYS A 48 -0.17 -3.85 8.99
C LYS A 48 -0.66 -5.12 8.29
N LYS A 49 -0.78 -5.10 6.95
CA LYS A 49 -1.15 -6.30 6.20
C LYS A 49 0.01 -7.30 6.07
N SER A 50 1.26 -6.83 6.17
CA SER A 50 2.45 -7.68 6.10
C SER A 50 2.80 -8.31 7.46
N ASP A 51 2.54 -7.60 8.57
CA ASP A 51 2.82 -8.05 9.95
C ASP A 51 1.88 -9.15 10.46
N ARG A 52 0.75 -9.39 9.77
CA ARG A 52 -0.18 -10.46 10.14
C ARG A 52 0.37 -11.89 9.84
N VAL A 53 1.65 -11.99 9.50
CA VAL A 53 2.38 -13.25 9.27
C VAL A 53 3.41 -13.55 10.39
N GLU A 54 3.70 -12.61 11.31
CA GLU A 54 4.73 -12.80 12.37
C GLU A 54 4.17 -12.87 13.80
N HIS A 55 2.92 -13.31 13.97
CA HIS A 55 2.43 -13.73 15.29
C HIS A 55 1.82 -15.15 15.20
N CYS A 56 2.68 -16.12 14.93
CA CYS A 56 2.51 -17.52 15.29
C CYS A 56 3.88 -18.12 15.59
#